data_AF-C2CIX8-F1
#
_entry.id   AF-C2CIX8-F1
#
_cell.length_a   1.000
_cell.length_b   1.000
_cell.length_c   1.000
_cell.angle_alpha   90.00
_cell.angle_beta   90.00
_cell.angle_gamma   90.00
#
_symmetry.space_group_name_H-M   'P 1'
#
loop_
_entity.id
_entity.type
_entity.pdbx_description
1 polymer ?
#
loop_
_entity_poly.entity_id
_entity_poly.type
_entity_poly.pdbx_seq_one_letter_code
_entity_poly.pdbx_strand_id
1 'polypeptide(L)'
;IPDDGSVTIDIIKRPDMSKKVTKARLEFKSKYVSGTSKVWVGVILEDKPKFDPKAQLEKTIDSLTVRSKLLNGEFMGYGVGFDVSRGKLKTIVKIENGDIKQVTFVEGKGYSGDQYRTMSSKAISYLAGDNGKRNVAILRAHESYVNQIMAVDDMDKRKKKAEELLGKEYADRITDLRRPEMISPIVREFIAGKLGGEAKQMLDAVTGATLTSGGLGQSVDNALRMSANDKETGNDIKEINIVEPSDVNGLTGQKILKQDRSKALDLSRLKLELVHKDGKKEVVEYKDFKAKGIEIKDRDTGKTLENNTRLTNEEMNQAIIADVTHKGSMRSTDFAIQFETYSDDYIVAMEYKFDGGNWQELANPAKDANNVSYRQTIKINDANRGKNASFRLKTKSGKTYEYTCTSPITDYDFKYTFLKGKDVATDNPNANFALYITFQKEGSTESKPDVEKPDDEGGEGSDYEIPKDAVEVGASDINANLAASYINYKEISPITINA
;
A
#
# COMPACT_ATOMS: atom_id res chain seq x y z
N ILE A 1 0.68 -12.04 51.69
CA ILE A 1 1.27 -10.79 52.25
C ILE A 1 0.13 -9.80 52.28
N PRO A 2 0.00 -8.95 53.30
CA PRO A 2 -0.97 -7.85 53.26
C PRO A 2 -0.70 -6.91 52.08
N ASP A 3 -1.74 -6.45 51.40
CA ASP A 3 -1.62 -5.58 50.22
C ASP A 3 -1.32 -4.11 50.57
N ASP A 4 -1.29 -3.78 51.86
CA ASP A 4 -1.03 -2.43 52.40
C ASP A 4 0.46 -2.04 52.44
N GLY A 5 1.35 -2.93 51.99
CA GLY A 5 2.79 -2.71 52.00
C GLY A 5 3.41 -2.62 53.41
N SER A 6 2.74 -3.17 54.43
CA SER A 6 3.27 -3.29 55.80
C SER A 6 4.37 -4.33 55.94
N VAL A 7 4.40 -5.32 55.04
CA VAL A 7 5.39 -6.39 55.00
C VAL A 7 6.05 -6.44 53.61
N THR A 8 7.38 -6.43 53.58
CA THR A 8 8.16 -6.66 52.35
C THR A 8 8.80 -8.04 52.38
N ILE A 9 9.01 -8.63 51.19
CA ILE A 9 9.71 -9.90 51.01
C ILE A 9 10.93 -9.71 50.12
N ASP A 10 12.09 -10.16 50.59
CA ASP A 10 13.32 -10.27 49.82
C ASP A 10 13.68 -11.74 49.58
N ILE A 11 14.04 -12.09 48.35
CA ILE A 11 14.60 -13.42 48.03
C ILE A 11 16.10 -13.39 48.33
N ILE A 12 16.48 -13.82 49.53
CA ILE A 12 17.89 -13.82 49.98
C ILE A 12 18.68 -15.05 49.52
N LYS A 13 17.99 -16.11 49.05
CA LYS A 13 18.61 -17.20 48.29
C LYS A 13 17.69 -17.66 47.18
N ARG A 14 18.18 -17.58 45.95
CA ARG A 14 17.44 -18.04 44.75
C ARG A 14 17.42 -19.58 44.70
N PRO A 15 16.33 -20.17 44.18
CA PRO A 15 16.27 -21.60 43.92
C PRO A 15 17.31 -22.02 42.87
N ASP A 16 17.90 -23.19 43.07
CA ASP A 16 18.78 -23.83 42.07
C ASP A 16 17.90 -24.46 40.97
N MET A 17 17.84 -23.78 39.82
CA MET A 17 16.99 -24.17 38.69
C MET A 17 17.49 -25.40 37.92
N SER A 18 18.64 -25.97 38.31
CA SER A 18 19.15 -27.23 37.73
C SER A 18 18.55 -28.48 38.40
N LYS A 19 17.81 -28.34 39.50
CA LYS A 19 17.28 -29.46 40.30
C LYS A 19 15.77 -29.47 40.32
N LYS A 20 15.16 -30.63 40.06
CA LYS A 20 13.70 -30.82 40.06
C LYS A 20 13.01 -30.41 41.37
N VAL A 21 13.70 -30.55 42.50
CA VAL A 21 13.26 -30.05 43.80
C VAL A 21 14.39 -29.22 44.40
N THR A 22 14.07 -27.98 44.75
CA THR A 22 15.04 -27.02 45.30
C THR A 22 14.38 -26.14 46.37
N LYS A 23 15.13 -25.24 47.00
CA LYS A 23 14.60 -24.36 48.04
C LYS A 23 15.03 -22.92 47.79
N ALA A 24 14.09 -21.99 47.96
CA ALA A 24 14.37 -20.57 48.05
C ALA A 24 14.35 -20.13 49.52
N ARG A 25 15.14 -19.11 49.86
CA ARG A 25 15.10 -18.49 51.19
C ARG A 25 14.55 -17.08 51.08
N LEU A 26 13.46 -16.83 51.79
CA LEU A 26 12.76 -15.56 51.83
C LEU A 26 13.05 -14.86 53.16
N GLU A 27 13.28 -13.55 53.12
CA GLU A 27 13.32 -12.67 54.29
C GLU A 27 12.11 -11.76 54.28
N PHE A 28 11.42 -11.67 55.43
CA PHE A 28 10.25 -10.84 55.64
C PHE A 28 10.60 -9.70 56.60
N LYS A 29 10.25 -8.47 56.23
CA LYS A 29 10.42 -7.27 57.05
C LYS A 29 9.06 -6.63 57.28
N SER A 30 8.72 -6.35 58.53
CA SER A 30 7.47 -5.67 58.90
C SER A 30 7.76 -4.26 59.39
N LYS A 31 6.90 -3.30 59.05
CA LYS A 31 6.98 -1.93 59.57
C LYS A 31 6.62 -1.82 61.06
N TYR A 32 5.94 -2.83 61.61
CA TYR A 32 5.36 -2.76 62.96
C TYR A 32 6.16 -3.48 64.04
N VAL A 33 7.18 -4.26 63.66
CA VAL A 33 8.03 -5.00 64.63
C VAL A 33 9.50 -4.89 64.25
N SER A 34 10.36 -4.77 65.26
CA SER A 34 11.82 -4.80 65.07
C SER A 34 12.30 -6.23 64.83
N GLY A 35 13.00 -6.47 63.72
CA GLY A 35 13.60 -7.76 63.36
C GLY A 35 13.16 -8.27 61.99
N THR A 36 13.81 -9.33 61.50
CA THR A 36 13.44 -9.99 60.24
C THR A 36 13.12 -11.46 60.48
N SER A 37 12.15 -12.00 59.74
CA SER A 37 11.83 -13.43 59.73
C SER A 37 12.37 -14.07 58.46
N LYS A 38 12.91 -15.29 58.55
CA LYS A 38 13.49 -16.00 57.41
C LYS A 38 12.84 -17.38 57.27
N VAL A 39 12.29 -17.66 56.10
CA VAL A 39 11.60 -18.94 55.80
C VAL A 39 12.22 -19.60 54.57
N TRP A 40 12.29 -20.92 54.62
CA TRP A 40 12.61 -21.75 53.45
C TRP A 40 11.32 -22.18 52.74
N VAL A 41 11.25 -21.93 51.45
CA VAL A 41 10.14 -22.36 50.59
C VAL A 41 10.65 -23.44 49.65
N GLY A 42 9.98 -24.59 49.62
CA GLY A 42 10.22 -25.64 48.64
C GLY A 42 9.73 -25.20 47.26
N VAL A 43 10.59 -25.35 46.25
CA VAL A 43 10.27 -25.06 44.85
C VAL A 43 10.40 -26.36 44.09
N ILE A 44 9.31 -26.77 43.44
CA ILE A 44 9.26 -27.93 42.56
C ILE A 44 9.27 -27.40 41.13
N LEU A 45 10.28 -27.80 40.36
CA LEU A 45 10.38 -27.53 38.94
C LEU A 45 9.60 -28.61 38.19
N GLU A 46 8.52 -28.18 37.54
CA GLU A 46 7.80 -29.03 36.61
C GLU A 46 8.52 -29.05 35.27
N ASP A 47 8.56 -30.24 34.64
CA ASP A 47 9.08 -30.37 33.29
C ASP A 47 8.25 -29.46 32.38
N LYS A 48 8.90 -28.69 31.48
CA LYS A 48 8.14 -27.96 30.46
C LYS A 48 7.24 -28.97 29.74
N PRO A 49 5.91 -28.73 29.64
CA PRO A 49 5.05 -29.62 28.91
C PRO A 49 5.66 -29.86 27.53
N LYS A 50 5.76 -31.13 27.11
CA LYS A 50 6.27 -31.47 25.78
C LYS A 50 5.48 -30.67 24.77
N PHE A 51 6.19 -29.94 23.92
CA PHE A 51 5.57 -29.15 22.87
C PHE A 51 4.72 -30.06 21.99
N ASP A 52 3.42 -29.78 21.89
CA ASP A 52 2.49 -30.48 21.02
C ASP A 52 2.07 -29.54 19.87
N PRO A 53 2.58 -29.78 18.64
CA PRO A 53 2.21 -29.00 17.47
C PRO A 53 0.69 -28.97 17.24
N LYS A 54 -0.05 -30.03 17.60
CA LYS A 54 -1.52 -30.06 17.44
C LYS A 54 -2.20 -29.13 18.42
N ALA A 55 -1.85 -29.19 19.71
CA ALA A 55 -2.40 -28.27 20.71
C ALA A 55 -2.08 -26.80 20.38
N GLN A 56 -0.87 -26.53 19.87
CA GLN A 56 -0.49 -25.18 19.44
C GLN A 56 -1.30 -24.70 18.22
N LEU A 57 -1.57 -25.60 17.26
CA LEU A 57 -2.44 -25.32 16.12
C LEU A 57 -3.87 -24.99 16.58
N GLU A 58 -4.47 -25.81 17.43
CA GLU A 58 -5.82 -25.55 17.96
C GLU A 58 -5.86 -24.22 18.73
N LYS A 59 -4.85 -23.91 19.55
CA LYS A 59 -4.74 -22.62 20.22
C LYS A 59 -4.66 -21.44 19.25
N THR A 60 -3.98 -21.63 18.11
CA THR A 60 -3.89 -20.60 17.06
C THR A 60 -5.23 -20.43 16.36
N ILE A 61 -5.92 -21.51 16.02
CA ILE A 61 -7.26 -21.47 15.40
C ILE A 61 -8.24 -20.79 16.37
N ASP A 62 -8.20 -21.15 17.65
CA ASP A 62 -9.06 -20.57 18.68
C ASP A 62 -8.87 -19.07 18.85
N SER A 63 -7.63 -18.59 18.81
CA SER A 63 -7.33 -17.15 18.92
C SER A 63 -7.74 -16.36 17.67
N LEU A 64 -7.76 -17.02 16.51
CA LEU A 64 -8.20 -16.44 15.24
C LEU A 64 -9.71 -16.56 15.01
N THR A 65 -10.42 -17.39 15.76
CA THR A 65 -11.86 -17.61 15.61
C THR A 65 -12.64 -16.44 16.21
N VAL A 66 -13.52 -15.83 15.41
CA VAL A 66 -14.42 -14.77 15.89
C VAL A 66 -15.50 -15.37 16.79
N ARG A 67 -15.45 -15.04 18.09
CA ARG A 67 -16.42 -15.49 19.11
C ARG A 67 -17.46 -14.42 19.47
N SER A 68 -17.28 -13.19 19.00
CA SER A 68 -18.21 -12.08 19.26
C SER A 68 -19.58 -12.35 18.62
N LYS A 69 -20.62 -11.77 19.23
CA LYS A 69 -21.96 -11.77 18.62
C LYS A 69 -21.92 -10.93 17.35
N LEU A 70 -22.47 -11.49 16.28
CA LEU A 70 -22.49 -10.83 14.97
C LEU A 70 -23.84 -10.15 14.72
N LEU A 71 -23.81 -9.05 13.98
CA LEU A 71 -25.01 -8.40 13.46
C LEU A 71 -25.43 -9.09 12.16
N ASN A 72 -26.73 -9.38 12.02
CA ASN A 72 -27.26 -9.89 10.76
C ASN A 72 -27.15 -8.82 9.66
N GLY A 73 -26.83 -9.24 8.45
CA GLY A 73 -26.70 -8.35 7.30
C GLY A 73 -25.59 -8.78 6.35
N GLU A 74 -25.27 -7.89 5.42
CA GLU A 74 -24.20 -8.09 4.44
C GLU A 74 -23.03 -7.17 4.73
N PHE A 75 -21.82 -7.74 4.73
CA PHE A 75 -20.59 -7.04 5.04
C PHE A 75 -19.56 -7.28 3.95
N MET A 76 -18.98 -6.19 3.44
CA MET A 76 -17.91 -6.23 2.46
C MET A 76 -16.58 -6.44 3.18
N GLY A 77 -15.93 -7.57 2.92
CA GLY A 77 -14.65 -7.94 3.48
C GLY A 77 -13.49 -7.73 2.51
N TYR A 78 -12.34 -7.34 3.04
CA TYR A 78 -11.12 -7.13 2.27
C TYR A 78 -9.99 -7.99 2.83
N GLY A 79 -9.31 -8.73 1.95
CA GLY A 79 -8.19 -9.59 2.34
C GLY A 79 -7.07 -9.53 1.32
N VAL A 80 -5.83 -9.53 1.80
CA VAL A 80 -4.64 -9.61 0.95
C VAL A 80 -4.10 -11.04 1.07
N GLY A 81 -3.75 -11.66 -0.05
CA GLY A 81 -3.04 -12.93 -0.04
C GLY A 81 -1.53 -12.71 0.07
N PHE A 82 -0.74 -13.76 -0.14
CA PHE A 82 0.73 -13.64 -0.14
C PHE A 82 1.29 -12.68 -1.20
N ASP A 83 0.65 -12.62 -2.37
CA ASP A 83 1.05 -11.72 -3.46
C ASP A 83 0.29 -10.40 -3.35
N VAL A 84 0.84 -9.48 -2.56
CA VAL A 84 0.26 -8.14 -2.30
C VAL A 84 0.16 -7.29 -3.56
N SER A 85 0.98 -7.58 -4.59
CA SER A 85 0.98 -6.87 -5.88
C SER A 85 -0.32 -7.07 -6.64
N ARG A 86 -1.07 -8.13 -6.34
CA ARG A 86 -2.34 -8.43 -7.01
C ARG A 86 -3.54 -7.68 -6.46
N GLY A 87 -3.34 -6.87 -5.42
CA GLY A 87 -4.42 -6.10 -4.79
C GLY A 87 -5.21 -6.91 -3.76
N LYS A 88 -6.34 -6.33 -3.32
CA LYS A 88 -7.19 -6.89 -2.25
C LYS A 88 -8.31 -7.75 -2.85
N LEU A 89 -8.40 -8.99 -2.37
CA LEU A 89 -9.55 -9.85 -2.60
C LEU A 89 -10.76 -9.31 -1.84
N LYS A 90 -11.89 -9.15 -2.54
CA LYS A 90 -13.13 -8.59 -1.99
C LYS A 90 -14.20 -9.68 -1.94
N THR A 91 -14.88 -9.79 -0.79
CA THR A 91 -16.01 -10.70 -0.60
C THR A 91 -17.20 -9.98 0.03
N ILE A 92 -18.41 -10.39 -0.35
CA ILE A 92 -19.63 -10.07 0.38
C ILE A 92 -19.93 -11.27 1.27
N VAL A 93 -20.04 -11.03 2.58
CA VAL A 93 -20.37 -12.04 3.58
C VAL A 93 -21.76 -11.73 4.13
N LYS A 94 -22.70 -12.64 3.89
CA LYS A 94 -24.04 -12.59 4.47
C LYS A 94 -24.06 -13.32 5.80
N ILE A 95 -24.49 -12.63 6.85
CA ILE A 95 -24.57 -13.15 8.21
C ILE A 95 -26.04 -13.23 8.62
N GLU A 96 -26.44 -14.41 9.10
CA GLU A 96 -27.80 -14.67 9.61
C GLU A 96 -27.70 -15.49 10.90
N ASN A 97 -28.47 -15.08 11.91
CA ASN A 97 -28.54 -15.75 13.22
C ASN A 97 -27.19 -15.93 13.91
N GLY A 98 -26.23 -15.05 13.61
CA GLY A 98 -24.89 -15.10 14.17
C GLY A 98 -23.90 -15.97 13.38
N ASP A 99 -24.31 -16.60 12.28
CA ASP A 99 -23.47 -17.48 11.47
C ASP A 99 -23.32 -16.98 10.04
N ILE A 100 -22.29 -17.48 9.35
CA ILE A 100 -22.06 -17.17 7.94
C ILE A 100 -23.10 -17.94 7.13
N LYS A 101 -24.00 -17.22 6.46
CA LYS A 101 -24.98 -17.82 5.56
C LYS A 101 -24.40 -18.06 4.18
N GLN A 102 -23.65 -17.10 3.68
CA GLN A 102 -23.12 -17.11 2.32
C GLN A 102 -21.88 -16.22 2.23
N VAL A 103 -20.92 -16.64 1.40
CA VAL A 103 -19.79 -15.82 0.96
C VAL A 103 -19.82 -15.74 -0.55
N THR A 104 -19.61 -14.56 -1.13
CA THR A 104 -19.57 -14.37 -2.58
C THR A 104 -18.42 -13.43 -2.93
N PHE A 105 -17.70 -13.72 -4.01
CA PHE A 105 -16.67 -12.80 -4.49
C PHE A 105 -17.31 -11.58 -5.15
N VAL A 106 -16.66 -10.43 -5.00
CA VAL A 106 -16.98 -9.26 -5.81
C VAL A 106 -16.18 -9.35 -7.11
N GLU A 107 -16.90 -9.31 -8.23
CA GLU A 107 -16.30 -9.19 -9.56
C GLU A 107 -15.93 -7.74 -9.86
N GLY A 108 -14.86 -7.53 -10.62
CA GLY A 108 -14.46 -6.19 -11.08
C GLY A 108 -12.96 -5.92 -11.05
N LYS A 109 -12.58 -4.68 -11.38
CA LYS A 109 -11.19 -4.21 -11.36
C LYS A 109 -10.68 -4.05 -9.92
N GLY A 110 -9.39 -4.29 -9.69
CA GLY A 110 -8.72 -4.09 -8.40
C GLY A 110 -8.14 -5.35 -7.76
N TYR A 111 -8.38 -6.53 -8.35
CA TYR A 111 -7.65 -7.76 -8.05
C TYR A 111 -7.18 -8.43 -9.35
N SER A 112 -5.87 -8.66 -9.52
CA SER A 112 -5.32 -9.27 -10.74
C SER A 112 -5.08 -10.78 -10.62
N GLY A 113 -5.51 -11.40 -9.51
CA GLY A 113 -5.31 -12.81 -9.19
C GLY A 113 -6.46 -13.73 -9.57
N ASP A 114 -7.19 -13.47 -10.66
CA ASP A 114 -8.45 -14.17 -10.99
C ASP A 114 -8.34 -15.71 -11.04
N GLN A 115 -7.25 -16.24 -11.58
CA GLN A 115 -6.96 -17.69 -11.54
C GLN A 115 -6.99 -18.26 -10.11
N TYR A 116 -6.47 -17.50 -9.14
CA TYR A 116 -6.44 -17.89 -7.73
C TYR A 116 -7.77 -17.65 -7.03
N ARG A 117 -8.56 -16.64 -7.45
CA ARG A 117 -9.94 -16.46 -7.01
C ARG A 117 -10.77 -17.71 -7.38
N THR A 118 -10.65 -18.19 -8.61
CA THR A 118 -11.34 -19.40 -9.07
C THR A 118 -10.96 -20.62 -8.25
N MET A 119 -9.68 -20.83 -7.97
CA MET A 119 -9.25 -21.99 -7.16
C MET A 119 -9.67 -21.87 -5.69
N SER A 120 -9.53 -20.69 -5.08
CA SER A 120 -9.93 -20.45 -3.68
C SER A 120 -11.44 -20.47 -3.48
N SER A 121 -12.24 -20.21 -4.52
CA SER A 121 -13.72 -20.32 -4.48
C SER A 121 -14.21 -21.67 -4.00
N LYS A 122 -13.43 -22.74 -4.21
CA LYS A 122 -13.75 -24.10 -3.76
C LYS A 122 -13.83 -24.22 -2.24
N ALA A 123 -13.23 -23.30 -1.48
CA ALA A 123 -13.38 -23.26 -0.02
C ALA A 123 -14.69 -22.61 0.44
N ILE A 124 -15.38 -21.82 -0.39
CA ILE A 124 -16.54 -21.00 0.02
C ILE A 124 -17.66 -21.85 0.63
N SER A 125 -17.94 -23.03 0.08
CA SER A 125 -18.99 -23.91 0.60
C SER A 125 -18.74 -24.38 2.04
N TYR A 126 -17.48 -24.39 2.48
CA TYR A 126 -17.07 -24.76 3.83
C TYR A 126 -17.06 -23.58 4.80
N LEU A 127 -17.22 -22.34 4.31
CA LEU A 127 -17.22 -21.15 5.15
C LEU A 127 -18.61 -20.82 5.71
N ALA A 128 -19.66 -21.52 5.27
CA ALA A 128 -21.02 -21.32 5.74
C ALA A 128 -21.39 -22.28 6.90
N GLY A 129 -22.38 -21.89 7.70
CA GLY A 129 -22.92 -22.69 8.80
C GLY A 129 -22.06 -22.68 10.07
N ASP A 130 -22.36 -23.61 10.99
CA ASP A 130 -21.85 -23.65 12.36
C ASP A 130 -20.31 -23.69 12.44
N ASN A 131 -19.66 -24.43 11.52
CA ASN A 131 -18.20 -24.53 11.45
C ASN A 131 -17.55 -23.37 10.69
N GLY A 132 -18.34 -22.49 10.04
CA GLY A 132 -17.85 -21.48 9.11
C GLY A 132 -16.78 -20.57 9.72
N LYS A 133 -17.00 -20.03 10.92
CA LYS A 133 -16.03 -19.15 11.61
C LYS A 133 -14.73 -19.88 11.93
N ARG A 134 -14.82 -21.15 12.34
CA ARG A 134 -13.64 -21.99 12.61
C ARG A 134 -12.88 -22.28 11.33
N ASN A 135 -13.58 -22.55 10.23
CA ASN A 135 -12.98 -22.80 8.92
C ASN A 135 -12.28 -21.54 8.36
N VAL A 136 -12.87 -20.36 8.55
CA VAL A 136 -12.18 -19.07 8.28
C VAL A 136 -10.90 -18.95 9.11
N ALA A 137 -10.94 -19.28 10.41
CA ALA A 137 -9.77 -19.27 11.26
C ALA A 137 -8.69 -20.28 10.86
N ILE A 138 -9.07 -21.45 10.33
CA ILE A 138 -8.14 -22.44 9.77
C ILE A 138 -7.39 -21.89 8.56
N LEU A 139 -8.08 -21.23 7.62
CA LEU A 139 -7.44 -20.60 6.46
C LEU A 139 -6.43 -19.52 6.90
N ARG A 140 -6.79 -18.75 7.93
CA ARG A 140 -5.89 -17.74 8.51
C ARG A 140 -4.74 -18.34 9.32
N ALA A 141 -4.96 -19.47 9.98
CA ALA A 141 -3.91 -20.18 10.71
C ALA A 141 -2.84 -20.72 9.74
N HIS A 142 -3.27 -21.24 8.57
CA HIS A 142 -2.36 -21.62 7.49
C HIS A 142 -1.45 -20.45 7.08
N GLU A 143 -2.05 -19.31 6.73
CA GLU A 143 -1.29 -18.12 6.33
C GLU A 143 -0.37 -17.62 7.45
N SER A 144 -0.87 -17.57 8.69
CA SER A 144 -0.11 -17.16 9.87
C SER A 144 1.12 -18.03 10.09
N TYR A 145 1.01 -19.35 9.93
CA TYR A 145 2.14 -20.25 10.08
C TYR A 145 3.22 -20.01 9.03
N VAL A 146 2.84 -19.82 7.76
CA VAL A 146 3.79 -19.48 6.70
C VAL A 146 4.47 -18.14 6.99
N ASN A 147 3.69 -17.11 7.36
CA ASN A 147 4.22 -15.78 7.68
C ASN A 147 5.18 -15.80 8.88
N GLN A 148 4.87 -16.54 9.94
CA GLN A 148 5.74 -16.67 11.10
C GLN A 148 7.09 -17.34 10.77
N ILE A 149 7.11 -18.29 9.84
CA ILE A 149 8.36 -18.91 9.36
C ILE A 149 9.13 -17.89 8.52
N MET A 150 8.45 -17.23 7.57
CA MET A 150 9.06 -16.27 6.65
C MET A 150 9.62 -15.02 7.33
N ALA A 151 9.04 -14.59 8.45
CA ALA A 151 9.47 -13.42 9.21
C ALA A 151 10.80 -13.60 9.96
N VAL A 152 11.37 -14.81 9.99
CA VAL A 152 12.65 -15.07 10.68
C VAL A 152 13.79 -15.00 9.69
N ASP A 153 14.62 -13.97 9.71
CA ASP A 153 15.67 -13.78 8.69
C ASP A 153 16.79 -14.85 8.74
N ASP A 154 17.21 -15.21 9.95
CA ASP A 154 18.27 -16.18 10.18
C ASP A 154 17.81 -17.61 9.84
N MET A 155 18.54 -18.31 8.96
CA MET A 155 18.12 -19.62 8.44
C MET A 155 18.05 -20.71 9.51
N ASP A 156 18.94 -20.71 10.49
CA ASP A 156 18.94 -21.71 11.57
C ASP A 156 17.77 -21.48 12.52
N LYS A 157 17.49 -20.21 12.85
CA LYS A 157 16.31 -19.82 13.63
C LYS A 157 15.03 -20.08 12.85
N ARG A 158 15.03 -19.86 11.53
CA ARG A 158 13.88 -20.15 10.66
C ARG A 158 13.55 -21.63 10.63
N LYS A 159 14.58 -22.49 10.50
CA LYS A 159 14.40 -23.94 10.62
C LYS A 159 13.82 -24.32 11.97
N LYS A 160 14.37 -23.80 13.07
CA LYS A 160 13.82 -24.03 14.42
C LYS A 160 12.38 -23.54 14.55
N LYS A 161 12.02 -22.42 13.93
CA LYS A 161 10.64 -21.92 13.95
C LYS A 161 9.69 -22.83 13.16
N ALA A 162 10.12 -23.40 12.05
CA ALA A 162 9.35 -24.41 11.32
C ALA A 162 9.18 -25.70 12.14
N GLU A 163 10.23 -26.18 12.80
CA GLU A 163 10.17 -27.33 13.71
C GLU A 163 9.25 -27.07 14.91
N GLU A 164 9.29 -25.85 15.46
CA GLU A 164 8.38 -25.39 16.49
C GLU A 164 6.94 -25.42 15.98
N LEU A 165 6.61 -24.85 14.83
CA LEU A 165 5.21 -24.76 14.41
C LEU A 165 4.64 -26.10 13.89
N LEU A 166 5.44 -26.89 13.18
CA LEU A 166 4.98 -28.04 12.39
C LEU A 166 5.43 -29.39 12.98
N GLY A 167 6.39 -29.38 13.90
CA GLY A 167 7.15 -30.56 14.28
C GLY A 167 8.23 -30.91 13.26
N LYS A 168 9.26 -31.64 13.72
CA LYS A 168 10.45 -31.97 12.94
C LYS A 168 10.13 -32.73 11.63
N GLU A 169 9.22 -33.69 11.70
CA GLU A 169 8.81 -34.51 10.55
C GLU A 169 8.31 -33.66 9.37
N TYR A 170 7.50 -32.64 9.62
CA TYR A 170 7.00 -31.76 8.57
C TYR A 170 8.05 -30.71 8.19
N ALA A 171 8.74 -30.12 9.16
CA ALA A 171 9.75 -29.10 8.91
C ALA A 171 10.89 -29.60 8.00
N ASP A 172 11.37 -30.82 8.22
CA ASP A 172 12.45 -31.41 7.41
C ASP A 172 12.03 -31.72 5.96
N ARG A 173 10.72 -31.71 5.64
CA ARG A 173 10.20 -31.90 4.28
C ARG A 173 10.15 -30.60 3.47
N ILE A 174 10.36 -29.45 4.09
CA ILE A 174 10.43 -28.16 3.39
C ILE A 174 11.78 -28.07 2.69
N THR A 175 11.78 -28.09 1.36
CA THR A 175 13.02 -28.10 0.58
C THR A 175 13.74 -26.75 0.56
N ASP A 176 12.99 -25.65 0.67
CA ASP A 176 13.57 -24.30 0.75
C ASP A 176 12.72 -23.40 1.67
N LEU A 177 13.26 -23.09 2.84
CA LEU A 177 12.62 -22.22 3.83
C LEU A 177 12.65 -20.73 3.43
N ARG A 178 13.27 -20.36 2.31
CA ARG A 178 13.24 -18.98 1.80
C ARG A 178 12.00 -18.70 0.93
N ARG A 179 11.31 -19.75 0.50
CA ARG A 179 10.29 -19.69 -0.53
C ARG A 179 8.91 -20.04 0.06
N PRO A 180 7.98 -19.08 0.19
CA PRO A 180 6.65 -19.35 0.76
C PRO A 180 5.88 -20.45 -0.01
N GLU A 181 6.13 -20.59 -1.30
CA GLU A 181 5.59 -21.65 -2.16
C GLU A 181 6.10 -23.06 -1.82
N MET A 182 7.26 -23.19 -1.16
CA MET A 182 7.77 -24.48 -0.67
C MET A 182 7.32 -24.77 0.77
N ILE A 183 7.07 -23.71 1.56
CA ILE A 183 6.58 -23.83 2.95
C ILE A 183 5.08 -24.15 2.97
N SER A 184 4.28 -23.40 2.21
CA SER A 184 2.82 -23.42 2.27
C SER A 184 2.17 -24.77 2.01
N PRO A 185 2.62 -25.60 1.04
CA PRO A 185 2.07 -26.94 0.85
C PRO A 185 2.28 -27.85 2.08
N ILE A 186 3.42 -27.73 2.76
CA ILE A 186 3.74 -28.53 3.94
C ILE A 186 2.95 -28.06 5.16
N VAL A 187 2.79 -26.74 5.35
CA VAL A 187 1.90 -26.18 6.39
C VAL A 187 0.46 -26.66 6.18
N ARG A 188 -0.03 -26.63 4.94
CA ARG A 188 -1.37 -27.13 4.59
C ARG A 188 -1.53 -28.60 4.94
N GLU A 189 -0.57 -29.43 4.55
CA GLU A 189 -0.58 -30.86 4.83
C GLU A 189 -0.55 -31.15 6.33
N PHE A 190 0.27 -30.41 7.09
CA PHE A 190 0.31 -30.49 8.54
C PHE A 190 -1.08 -30.18 9.15
N ILE A 191 -1.69 -29.05 8.79
CA ILE A 191 -3.00 -28.66 9.32
C ILE A 191 -4.07 -29.69 8.93
N ALA A 192 -4.12 -30.08 7.66
CA ALA A 192 -5.06 -31.07 7.15
C ALA A 192 -4.92 -32.42 7.86
N GLY A 193 -3.68 -32.86 8.12
CA GLY A 193 -3.37 -34.10 8.83
C GLY A 193 -3.74 -34.06 10.33
N LYS A 194 -3.56 -32.91 11.00
CA LYS A 194 -3.88 -32.76 12.43
C LYS A 194 -5.38 -32.59 12.71
N LEU A 195 -6.10 -31.93 11.82
CA LEU A 195 -7.52 -31.63 11.99
C LEU A 195 -8.45 -32.70 11.39
N GLY A 196 -8.13 -33.25 10.22
CA GLY A 196 -8.98 -34.21 9.52
C GLY A 196 -10.35 -33.65 9.12
N GLY A 197 -11.29 -34.56 8.79
CA GLY A 197 -12.70 -34.23 8.53
C GLY A 197 -12.93 -33.14 7.47
N GLU A 198 -13.92 -32.29 7.73
CA GLU A 198 -14.30 -31.16 6.87
C GLU A 198 -13.14 -30.17 6.67
N ALA A 199 -12.35 -29.90 7.71
CA ALA A 199 -11.20 -29.00 7.62
C ALA A 199 -10.14 -29.51 6.61
N LYS A 200 -9.90 -30.83 6.60
CA LYS A 200 -9.05 -31.46 5.59
C LYS A 200 -9.66 -31.31 4.18
N GLN A 201 -10.95 -31.61 4.02
CA GLN A 201 -11.63 -31.49 2.73
C GLN A 201 -11.55 -30.07 2.15
N MET A 202 -11.76 -29.05 2.98
CA MET A 202 -11.61 -27.65 2.61
C MET A 202 -10.19 -27.35 2.14
N LEU A 203 -9.16 -27.73 2.90
CA LEU A 203 -7.76 -27.48 2.56
C LEU A 203 -7.30 -28.28 1.33
N ASP A 204 -7.83 -29.48 1.12
CA ASP A 204 -7.57 -30.28 -0.07
C ASP A 204 -8.24 -29.66 -1.31
N ALA A 205 -9.43 -29.06 -1.17
CA ALA A 205 -10.15 -28.42 -2.27
C ALA A 205 -9.40 -27.21 -2.88
N VAL A 206 -8.56 -26.55 -2.09
CA VAL A 206 -7.76 -25.38 -2.52
C VAL A 206 -6.30 -25.71 -2.81
N THR A 207 -5.96 -26.98 -3.02
CA THR A 207 -4.62 -27.40 -3.45
C THR A 207 -4.18 -26.64 -4.70
N GLY A 208 -3.00 -26.01 -4.64
CA GLY A 208 -2.46 -25.14 -5.71
C GLY A 208 -2.76 -23.65 -5.55
N ALA A 209 -3.70 -23.28 -4.68
CA ALA A 209 -4.05 -21.89 -4.35
C ALA A 209 -4.04 -21.63 -2.84
N THR A 210 -3.32 -22.45 -2.07
CA THR A 210 -3.39 -22.36 -0.60
C THR A 210 -2.85 -21.03 -0.09
N LEU A 211 -1.77 -20.50 -0.69
CA LEU A 211 -1.24 -19.17 -0.37
C LEU A 211 -2.28 -18.05 -0.56
N THR A 212 -3.16 -18.20 -1.55
CA THR A 212 -4.20 -17.22 -1.88
C THR A 212 -5.51 -17.46 -1.12
N SER A 213 -5.75 -18.69 -0.66
CA SER A 213 -6.87 -18.99 0.26
C SER A 213 -6.71 -18.31 1.64
N GLY A 214 -5.49 -17.93 2.04
CA GLY A 214 -5.25 -17.03 3.17
C GLY A 214 -5.98 -15.69 2.99
N GLY A 215 -5.85 -15.08 1.81
CA GLY A 215 -6.56 -13.84 1.47
C GLY A 215 -8.08 -13.96 1.52
N LEU A 216 -8.65 -15.11 1.15
CA LEU A 216 -10.08 -15.40 1.36
C LEU A 216 -10.41 -15.44 2.86
N GLY A 217 -9.61 -16.14 3.65
CA GLY A 217 -9.74 -16.18 5.11
C GLY A 217 -9.68 -14.79 5.75
N GLN A 218 -8.73 -13.94 5.35
CA GLN A 218 -8.62 -12.56 5.84
C GLN A 218 -9.82 -11.70 5.41
N SER A 219 -10.28 -11.83 4.16
CA SER A 219 -11.43 -11.10 3.64
C SER A 219 -12.69 -11.41 4.43
N VAL A 220 -12.98 -12.70 4.66
CA VAL A 220 -14.16 -13.11 5.43
C VAL A 220 -14.02 -12.72 6.90
N ASP A 221 -12.87 -12.91 7.54
CA ASP A 221 -12.64 -12.47 8.93
C ASP A 221 -12.80 -10.96 9.11
N ASN A 222 -12.32 -10.16 8.15
CA ASN A 222 -12.51 -8.72 8.16
C ASN A 222 -14.01 -8.36 8.17
N ALA A 223 -14.83 -9.00 7.35
CA ALA A 223 -16.28 -8.82 7.35
C ALA A 223 -16.94 -9.27 8.68
N LEU A 224 -16.50 -10.39 9.26
CA LEU A 224 -16.99 -10.84 10.58
C LEU A 224 -16.66 -9.83 11.69
N ARG A 225 -15.44 -9.25 11.68
CA ARG A 225 -15.04 -8.23 12.64
C ARG A 225 -15.82 -6.94 12.46
N MET A 226 -16.08 -6.52 11.22
CA MET A 226 -16.97 -5.39 10.93
C MET A 226 -18.38 -5.62 11.47
N SER A 227 -18.92 -6.83 11.30
CA SER A 227 -20.24 -7.20 11.82
C SER A 227 -20.28 -7.20 13.36
N ALA A 228 -19.25 -7.74 14.00
CA ALA A 228 -19.10 -7.70 15.45
C ALA A 228 -19.03 -6.26 15.98
N ASN A 229 -18.20 -5.42 15.34
CA ASN A 229 -18.07 -4.00 15.69
C ASN A 229 -19.40 -3.26 15.56
N ASP A 230 -20.14 -3.49 14.46
CA ASP A 230 -21.45 -2.88 14.28
C ASP A 230 -22.46 -3.32 15.34
N LYS A 231 -22.41 -4.59 15.74
CA LYS A 231 -23.28 -5.12 16.79
C LYS A 231 -22.98 -4.46 18.15
N GLU A 232 -21.71 -4.25 18.45
CA GLU A 232 -21.23 -3.73 19.73
C GLU A 232 -21.41 -2.21 19.85
N THR A 233 -21.11 -1.48 18.77
CA THR A 233 -21.04 -0.01 18.79
C THR A 233 -22.29 0.67 18.26
N GLY A 234 -23.15 -0.05 17.55
CA GLY A 234 -24.26 0.54 16.80
C GLY A 234 -23.82 1.35 15.57
N ASN A 235 -22.61 1.11 15.05
CA ASN A 235 -22.07 1.80 13.87
C ASN A 235 -23.08 1.85 12.72
N ASP A 236 -23.25 3.04 12.15
CA ASP A 236 -24.18 3.36 11.07
C ASP A 236 -23.48 3.57 9.72
N ILE A 237 -22.15 3.66 9.69
CA ILE A 237 -21.39 3.78 8.44
C ILE A 237 -21.31 2.41 7.75
N LYS A 238 -21.79 2.39 6.51
CA LYS A 238 -21.80 1.22 5.63
C LYS A 238 -20.50 1.13 4.82
N GLU A 239 -20.11 2.24 4.18
CA GLU A 239 -18.99 2.31 3.23
C GLU A 239 -18.21 3.61 3.39
N ILE A 240 -16.94 3.58 2.99
CA ILE A 240 -16.12 4.78 2.83
C ILE A 240 -15.53 4.78 1.42
N ASN A 241 -15.60 5.91 0.72
CA ASN A 241 -15.20 6.03 -0.67
C ASN A 241 -14.31 7.25 -0.88
N ILE A 242 -13.33 7.14 -1.78
CA ILE A 242 -12.47 8.28 -2.16
C ILE A 242 -13.16 9.05 -3.28
N VAL A 243 -13.49 10.31 -3.01
CA VAL A 243 -14.15 11.22 -3.97
C VAL A 243 -13.11 12.07 -4.68
N GLU A 244 -12.13 12.57 -3.94
CA GLU A 244 -10.96 13.28 -4.47
C GLU A 244 -9.68 12.62 -3.93
N PRO A 245 -8.69 12.34 -4.80
CA PRO A 245 -8.61 12.69 -6.22
C PRO A 245 -9.58 11.91 -7.13
N SER A 246 -9.94 12.51 -8.27
CA SER A 246 -10.84 11.89 -9.26
C SER A 246 -10.13 10.91 -10.18
N ASP A 247 -8.84 11.15 -10.45
CA ASP A 247 -7.99 10.36 -11.36
C ASP A 247 -7.98 8.87 -10.99
N VAL A 248 -7.95 8.01 -12.00
CA VAL A 248 -8.03 6.57 -11.86
C VAL A 248 -6.96 5.90 -12.71
N ASN A 249 -6.30 4.87 -12.16
CA ASN A 249 -5.44 4.00 -12.92
C ASN A 249 -6.26 3.20 -13.94
N GLY A 250 -5.95 3.31 -15.23
CA GLY A 250 -6.72 2.64 -16.30
C GLY A 250 -6.72 1.11 -16.21
N LEU A 251 -5.65 0.52 -15.66
CA LEU A 251 -5.50 -0.92 -15.48
C LEU A 251 -6.17 -1.41 -14.21
N THR A 252 -5.85 -0.80 -13.06
CA THR A 252 -6.30 -1.31 -11.76
C THR A 252 -7.65 -0.75 -11.31
N GLY A 253 -8.11 0.37 -11.88
CA GLY A 253 -9.32 1.07 -11.43
C GLY A 253 -9.16 1.81 -10.09
N GLN A 254 -7.93 1.85 -9.55
CA GLN A 254 -7.63 2.51 -8.28
C GLN A 254 -7.52 4.03 -8.43
N LYS A 255 -7.96 4.78 -7.43
CA LYS A 255 -7.78 6.24 -7.39
C LYS A 255 -6.30 6.62 -7.31
N ILE A 256 -5.90 7.69 -7.99
CA ILE A 256 -4.50 8.17 -8.02
C ILE A 256 -4.41 9.58 -7.48
N LEU A 257 -3.58 9.77 -6.46
CA LEU A 257 -3.09 11.07 -6.02
C LEU A 257 -1.71 11.32 -6.67
N LYS A 258 -1.65 12.28 -7.58
CA LYS A 258 -0.38 12.73 -8.16
C LYS A 258 0.36 13.63 -7.17
N GLN A 259 1.60 13.28 -6.88
CA GLN A 259 2.46 13.93 -5.92
C GLN A 259 3.73 14.42 -6.59
N ASP A 260 4.04 15.70 -6.40
CA ASP A 260 5.31 16.29 -6.80
C ASP A 260 6.44 15.74 -5.93
N ARG A 261 7.38 15.03 -6.55
CA ARG A 261 8.55 14.43 -5.87
C ARG A 261 9.46 15.44 -5.19
N SER A 262 9.45 16.69 -5.65
CA SER A 262 10.27 17.76 -5.07
C SER A 262 9.66 18.37 -3.81
N LYS A 263 8.37 18.12 -3.55
CA LYS A 263 7.61 18.71 -2.44
C LYS A 263 7.34 17.69 -1.34
N ALA A 264 6.99 18.21 -0.16
CA ALA A 264 6.42 17.37 0.90
C ALA A 264 5.07 16.79 0.44
N LEU A 265 4.69 15.65 1.03
CA LEU A 265 3.46 14.93 0.71
C LEU A 265 2.24 15.83 0.93
N ASP A 266 1.44 16.07 -0.11
CA ASP A 266 0.22 16.88 -0.05
C ASP A 266 -1.03 15.98 -0.07
N LEU A 267 -1.58 15.72 1.12
CA LEU A 267 -2.84 15.00 1.31
C LEU A 267 -4.03 15.95 1.49
N SER A 268 -3.80 17.27 1.50
CA SER A 268 -4.83 18.27 1.85
C SER A 268 -6.05 18.26 0.92
N ARG A 269 -5.88 17.68 -0.26
CA ARG A 269 -6.86 17.57 -1.34
C ARG A 269 -7.73 16.33 -1.24
N LEU A 270 -7.44 15.43 -0.30
CA LEU A 270 -8.23 14.23 -0.13
C LEU A 270 -9.62 14.59 0.38
N LYS A 271 -10.63 14.01 -0.27
CA LYS A 271 -12.01 14.01 0.21
C LYS A 271 -12.55 12.60 0.20
N LEU A 272 -13.23 12.25 1.29
CA LEU A 272 -13.88 10.96 1.46
C LEU A 272 -15.38 11.15 1.55
N GLU A 273 -16.13 10.23 0.99
CA GLU A 273 -17.57 10.10 1.22
C GLU A 273 -17.78 8.95 2.21
N LEU A 274 -18.39 9.25 3.36
CA LEU A 274 -18.92 8.26 4.28
C LEU A 274 -20.37 7.99 3.90
N VAL A 275 -20.70 6.74 3.59
CA VAL A 275 -22.07 6.33 3.25
C VAL A 275 -22.69 5.63 4.46
N HIS A 276 -23.79 6.16 4.95
CA HIS A 276 -24.54 5.61 6.07
C HIS A 276 -25.50 4.51 5.61
N LYS A 277 -25.93 3.64 6.53
CA LYS A 277 -26.85 2.52 6.26
C LYS A 277 -28.23 2.97 5.76
N ASP A 278 -28.67 4.18 6.09
CA ASP A 278 -29.90 4.80 5.60
C ASP A 278 -29.74 5.43 4.19
N GLY A 279 -28.54 5.38 3.61
CA GLY A 279 -28.20 5.96 2.32
C GLY A 279 -27.74 7.42 2.38
N LYS A 280 -27.74 8.06 3.56
CA LYS A 280 -27.17 9.40 3.73
C LYS A 280 -25.67 9.37 3.40
N LYS A 281 -25.18 10.45 2.79
CA LYS A 281 -23.77 10.64 2.42
C LYS A 281 -23.21 11.86 3.14
N GLU A 282 -22.03 11.71 3.73
CA GLU A 282 -21.25 12.78 4.34
C GLU A 282 -19.90 12.90 3.61
N VAL A 283 -19.59 14.08 3.08
CA VAL A 283 -18.25 14.36 2.52
C VAL A 283 -17.36 14.94 3.60
N VAL A 284 -16.22 14.31 3.83
CA VAL A 284 -15.21 14.72 4.81
C VAL A 284 -13.96 15.18 4.06
N GLU A 285 -13.46 16.36 4.40
CA GLU A 285 -12.19 16.88 3.88
C GLU A 285 -11.01 16.44 4.74
N TYR A 286 -9.81 16.37 4.17
CA TYR A 286 -8.60 15.91 4.87
C TYR A 286 -8.39 16.57 6.25
N LYS A 287 -8.64 17.89 6.36
CA LYS A 287 -8.48 18.65 7.61
C LYS A 287 -9.30 18.08 8.78
N ASP A 288 -10.41 17.39 8.48
CA ASP A 288 -11.33 16.82 9.45
C ASP A 288 -11.11 15.32 9.69
N PHE A 289 -10.20 14.66 8.94
CA PHE A 289 -9.97 13.21 9.02
C PHE A 289 -9.64 12.77 10.45
N LYS A 290 -8.71 13.47 11.11
CA LYS A 290 -8.30 13.13 12.47
C LYS A 290 -9.46 13.24 13.46
N ALA A 291 -10.28 14.29 13.37
CA ALA A 291 -11.44 14.48 14.22
C ALA A 291 -12.53 13.42 13.97
N LYS A 292 -12.63 12.95 12.72
CA LYS A 292 -13.50 11.85 12.32
C LYS A 292 -12.89 10.46 12.54
N GLY A 293 -11.70 10.34 13.14
CA GLY A 293 -11.07 9.04 13.40
C GLY A 293 -10.65 8.30 12.13
N ILE A 294 -10.37 9.02 11.04
CA ILE A 294 -9.87 8.49 9.77
C ILE A 294 -8.33 8.54 9.81
N GLU A 295 -7.70 7.41 9.50
CA GLU A 295 -6.25 7.29 9.38
C GLU A 295 -5.83 6.84 7.97
N ILE A 296 -4.62 7.24 7.57
CA ILE A 296 -4.01 6.85 6.31
C ILE A 296 -2.66 6.20 6.60
N LYS A 297 -2.45 5.00 6.08
CA LYS A 297 -1.21 4.25 6.24
C LYS A 297 -0.72 3.75 4.90
N ASP A 298 0.59 3.70 4.73
CA ASP A 298 1.19 2.90 3.69
C ASP A 298 0.83 1.43 3.95
N ARG A 299 0.19 0.79 2.98
CA ARG A 299 -0.28 -0.60 3.07
C ARG A 299 0.88 -1.57 3.29
N ASP A 300 2.02 -1.33 2.66
CA ASP A 300 3.13 -2.29 2.60
C ASP A 300 4.02 -2.16 3.84
N THR A 301 4.22 -0.94 4.35
CA THR A 301 5.07 -0.69 5.53
C THR A 301 4.30 -0.51 6.84
N GLY A 302 2.99 -0.26 6.77
CA GLY A 302 2.16 0.10 7.92
C GLY A 302 2.44 1.50 8.48
N LYS A 303 3.36 2.25 7.87
CA LYS A 303 3.74 3.60 8.31
C LYS A 303 2.57 4.56 8.12
N THR A 304 2.34 5.41 9.11
CA THR A 304 1.31 6.46 9.00
C THR A 304 1.75 7.54 8.01
N LEU A 305 0.84 7.93 7.12
CA LEU A 305 1.08 8.97 6.12
C LEU A 305 0.41 10.26 6.57
N GLU A 306 1.21 11.31 6.80
CA GLU A 306 0.75 12.61 7.27
C GLU A 306 1.06 13.71 6.25
N ASN A 307 0.12 14.64 6.09
CA ASN A 307 0.29 15.81 5.22
C ASN A 307 1.51 16.63 5.63
N ASN A 308 2.19 17.21 4.64
CA ASN A 308 3.44 17.97 4.79
C ASN A 308 4.63 17.16 5.33
N THR A 309 4.58 15.83 5.28
CA THR A 309 5.74 14.99 5.60
C THR A 309 6.66 14.86 4.38
N ARG A 310 7.97 14.97 4.59
CA ARG A 310 8.96 14.72 3.54
C ARG A 310 9.27 13.23 3.47
N LEU A 311 8.99 12.62 2.32
CA LEU A 311 9.34 11.24 2.03
C LEU A 311 10.78 11.14 1.53
N THR A 312 11.44 10.01 1.77
CA THR A 312 12.77 9.74 1.23
C THR A 312 12.69 9.41 -0.26
N ASN A 313 13.81 9.56 -0.98
CA ASN A 313 13.87 9.15 -2.39
C ASN A 313 13.53 7.66 -2.54
N GLU A 314 13.95 6.83 -1.59
CA GLU A 314 13.67 5.39 -1.58
C GLU A 314 12.17 5.09 -1.42
N GLU A 315 11.47 5.81 -0.55
CA GLU A 315 10.01 5.71 -0.40
C GLU A 315 9.27 6.15 -1.68
N MET A 316 9.84 7.11 -2.41
CA MET A 316 9.28 7.64 -3.65
C MET A 316 9.72 6.90 -4.92
N ASN A 317 10.45 5.78 -4.81
CA ASN A 317 10.93 5.02 -5.98
C ASN A 317 9.79 4.32 -6.72
N GLN A 318 8.66 4.07 -6.06
CA GLN A 318 7.46 3.49 -6.63
C GLN A 318 6.21 4.17 -6.06
N ALA A 319 5.05 3.92 -6.66
CA ALA A 319 3.80 4.40 -6.09
C ALA A 319 3.54 3.77 -4.72
N ILE A 320 3.07 4.57 -3.76
CA ILE A 320 2.65 4.07 -2.45
C ILE A 320 1.16 3.73 -2.53
N ILE A 321 0.79 2.51 -2.13
CA ILE A 321 -0.62 2.17 -1.91
C ILE A 321 -1.01 2.58 -0.49
N ALA A 322 -1.88 3.56 -0.38
CA ALA A 322 -2.32 4.13 0.89
C ALA A 322 -3.69 3.56 1.30
N ASP A 323 -3.72 2.90 2.46
CA ASP A 323 -4.93 2.41 3.10
C ASP A 323 -5.53 3.50 3.97
N VAL A 324 -6.78 3.86 3.67
CA VAL A 324 -7.61 4.81 4.42
C VAL A 324 -8.58 4.01 5.28
N THR A 325 -8.59 4.22 6.59
CA THR A 325 -9.47 3.48 7.51
C THR A 325 -10.23 4.42 8.44
N HIS A 326 -11.55 4.27 8.52
CA HIS A 326 -12.37 4.95 9.52
C HIS A 326 -12.49 4.07 10.77
N LYS A 327 -11.76 4.43 11.84
CA LYS A 327 -11.57 3.59 13.04
C LYS A 327 -12.87 3.14 13.70
N GLY A 328 -13.83 4.05 13.89
CA GLY A 328 -15.09 3.73 14.57
C GLY A 328 -15.94 2.70 13.83
N SER A 329 -15.87 2.71 12.50
CA SER A 329 -16.59 1.76 11.67
C SER A 329 -15.75 0.54 11.27
N MET A 330 -14.42 0.61 11.37
CA MET A 330 -13.47 -0.34 10.78
C MET A 330 -13.50 -0.45 9.24
N ARG A 331 -14.28 0.37 8.53
CA ARG A 331 -14.34 0.36 7.06
C ARG A 331 -13.07 0.99 6.50
N SER A 332 -12.65 0.48 5.34
CA SER A 332 -11.45 0.94 4.66
C SER A 332 -11.65 1.07 3.15
N THR A 333 -10.83 1.92 2.55
CA THR A 333 -10.65 2.10 1.10
C THR A 333 -9.18 2.38 0.83
N ASP A 334 -8.76 2.36 -0.42
CA ASP A 334 -7.37 2.61 -0.80
C ASP A 334 -7.22 3.48 -2.05
N PHE A 335 -6.07 4.13 -2.17
CA PHE A 335 -5.62 4.87 -3.35
C PHE A 335 -4.11 4.72 -3.54
N ALA A 336 -3.62 5.01 -4.75
CA ALA A 336 -2.20 5.11 -5.03
C ALA A 336 -1.73 6.57 -4.92
N ILE A 337 -0.56 6.78 -4.34
CA ILE A 337 0.20 8.03 -4.43
C ILE A 337 1.25 7.83 -5.50
N GLN A 338 1.11 8.53 -6.62
CA GLN A 338 2.03 8.46 -7.75
C GLN A 338 2.98 9.65 -7.73
N PHE A 339 4.28 9.35 -7.73
CA PHE A 339 5.36 10.31 -7.62
C PHE A 339 5.85 10.72 -9.02
N GLU A 340 5.66 11.98 -9.39
CA GLU A 340 6.12 12.52 -10.67
C GLU A 340 6.55 13.99 -10.53
N THR A 341 7.06 14.58 -11.62
CA THR A 341 7.26 16.03 -11.67
C THR A 341 5.91 16.68 -11.96
N TYR A 342 5.22 17.11 -10.90
CA TYR A 342 3.79 17.48 -10.97
C TYR A 342 3.50 18.88 -10.43
N SER A 343 2.48 19.56 -10.96
CA SER A 343 1.94 20.79 -10.39
C SER A 343 0.50 21.03 -10.83
N ASP A 344 -0.35 21.39 -9.86
CA ASP A 344 -1.71 21.90 -10.09
C ASP A 344 -1.76 23.38 -10.44
N ASP A 345 -0.63 24.08 -10.31
CA ASP A 345 -0.54 25.47 -10.68
C ASP A 345 -0.40 25.58 -12.20
N TYR A 346 -1.47 25.22 -12.90
CA TYR A 346 -1.49 25.15 -14.37
C TYR A 346 -1.20 26.50 -15.00
N ILE A 347 -0.63 26.48 -16.21
CA ILE A 347 -0.52 27.67 -17.05
C ILE A 347 -1.88 27.98 -17.62
N VAL A 348 -2.45 29.14 -17.27
CA VAL A 348 -3.81 29.54 -17.65
C VAL A 348 -3.85 30.64 -18.71
N ALA A 349 -2.76 31.38 -18.88
CA ALA A 349 -2.66 32.44 -19.89
C ALA A 349 -1.23 32.55 -20.46
N MET A 350 -1.15 33.08 -21.68
CA MET A 350 0.09 33.46 -22.35
C MET A 350 -0.05 34.90 -22.84
N GLU A 351 0.96 35.71 -22.58
CA GLU A 351 1.09 37.07 -23.10
C GLU A 351 2.33 37.14 -23.99
N TYR A 352 2.32 38.07 -24.94
CA TYR A 352 3.46 38.33 -25.81
C TYR A 352 3.68 39.82 -26.03
N LYS A 353 4.89 40.19 -26.43
CA LYS A 353 5.23 41.53 -26.89
C LYS A 353 6.30 41.47 -27.96
N PHE A 354 6.38 42.52 -28.75
CA PHE A 354 7.52 42.80 -29.64
C PHE A 354 8.33 43.96 -29.09
N ASP A 355 9.58 44.10 -29.54
CA ASP A 355 10.45 45.22 -29.17
C ASP A 355 9.73 46.58 -29.32
N GLY A 356 9.78 47.39 -28.26
CA GLY A 356 9.11 48.71 -28.19
C GLY A 356 7.59 48.67 -27.97
N GLY A 357 6.99 47.48 -27.83
CA GLY A 357 5.56 47.29 -27.59
C GLY A 357 5.20 46.97 -26.13
N ASN A 358 3.89 47.01 -25.85
CA ASN A 358 3.31 46.56 -24.58
C ASN A 358 3.00 45.06 -24.62
N TRP A 359 2.89 44.44 -23.44
CA TRP A 359 2.38 43.07 -23.32
C TRP A 359 0.92 42.99 -23.79
N GLN A 360 0.63 41.97 -24.58
CA GLN A 360 -0.69 41.65 -25.11
C GLN A 360 -1.04 40.21 -24.72
N GLU A 361 -2.27 39.99 -24.26
CA GLU A 361 -2.75 38.64 -23.97
C GLU A 361 -3.04 37.89 -25.28
N LEU A 362 -2.56 36.65 -25.39
CA LEU A 362 -2.87 35.77 -26.51
C LEU A 362 -4.31 35.29 -26.38
N ALA A 363 -5.17 35.72 -27.31
CA ALA A 363 -6.55 35.28 -27.36
C ALA A 363 -6.63 33.79 -27.75
N ASN A 364 -7.44 33.02 -27.00
CA ASN A 364 -7.74 31.60 -27.25
C ASN A 364 -6.48 30.74 -27.49
N PRO A 365 -5.53 30.70 -26.54
CA PRO A 365 -4.31 29.92 -26.71
C PRO A 365 -4.63 28.43 -26.84
N ALA A 366 -3.86 27.74 -27.68
CA ALA A 366 -3.93 26.28 -27.77
C ALA A 366 -3.66 25.66 -26.38
N LYS A 367 -4.39 24.59 -26.05
CA LYS A 367 -4.30 23.93 -24.74
C LYS A 367 -3.84 22.49 -24.88
N ASP A 368 -3.06 22.05 -23.90
CA ASP A 368 -2.73 20.65 -23.66
C ASP A 368 -3.24 20.27 -22.27
N ALA A 369 -4.29 19.43 -22.24
CA ALA A 369 -5.10 19.16 -21.05
C ALA A 369 -5.53 20.47 -20.34
N ASN A 370 -5.07 20.68 -19.10
CA ASN A 370 -5.41 21.85 -18.28
C ASN A 370 -4.44 23.03 -18.47
N ASN A 371 -3.35 22.86 -19.23
CA ASN A 371 -2.33 23.87 -19.44
C ASN A 371 -2.50 24.57 -20.79
N VAL A 372 -2.11 25.84 -20.86
CA VAL A 372 -1.74 26.46 -22.13
C VAL A 372 -0.58 25.68 -22.73
N SER A 373 -0.72 25.26 -23.98
CA SER A 373 0.30 24.53 -24.71
C SER A 373 1.56 25.37 -24.85
N TYR A 374 2.72 24.75 -24.65
CA TYR A 374 4.01 25.36 -24.92
C TYR A 374 4.30 25.49 -26.43
N ARG A 375 3.40 24.96 -27.27
CA ARG A 375 3.37 25.15 -28.73
C ARG A 375 2.20 26.06 -29.10
N GLN A 376 2.46 27.14 -29.85
CA GLN A 376 1.41 28.05 -30.34
C GLN A 376 1.64 28.43 -31.80
N THR A 377 0.55 28.73 -32.50
CA THR A 377 0.57 29.38 -33.79
C THR A 377 -0.13 30.73 -33.65
N ILE A 378 0.56 31.82 -33.97
CA ILE A 378 0.10 33.18 -33.70
C ILE A 378 0.12 34.00 -34.98
N LYS A 379 -1.00 34.64 -35.30
CA LYS A 379 -1.09 35.57 -36.43
C LYS A 379 -0.54 36.93 -36.02
N ILE A 380 0.38 37.48 -36.81
CA ILE A 380 1.00 38.78 -36.53
C ILE A 380 1.03 39.67 -37.76
N ASN A 381 1.01 40.97 -37.51
CA ASN A 381 1.10 42.00 -38.53
C ASN A 381 2.54 42.10 -39.09
N ASP A 382 2.68 42.31 -40.40
CA ASP A 382 3.98 42.53 -41.08
C ASP A 382 4.81 43.66 -40.45
N ALA A 383 4.18 44.64 -39.80
CA ALA A 383 4.88 45.71 -39.07
C ALA A 383 5.75 45.23 -37.90
N ASN A 384 5.59 43.97 -37.46
CA ASN A 384 6.41 43.35 -36.43
C ASN A 384 7.53 42.46 -36.99
N ARG A 385 7.59 42.28 -38.31
CA ARG A 385 8.70 41.57 -38.96
C ARG A 385 10.02 42.29 -38.69
N GLY A 386 11.05 41.52 -38.35
CA GLY A 386 12.38 42.00 -38.01
C GLY A 386 12.56 42.45 -36.55
N LYS A 387 11.51 42.39 -35.72
CA LYS A 387 11.61 42.66 -34.27
C LYS A 387 11.87 41.38 -33.49
N ASN A 388 12.48 41.49 -32.32
CA ASN A 388 12.44 40.37 -31.37
C ASN A 388 11.08 40.32 -30.69
N ALA A 389 10.69 39.11 -30.30
CA ALA A 389 9.51 38.85 -29.51
C ALA A 389 9.88 38.35 -28.11
N SER A 390 8.98 38.55 -27.16
CA SER A 390 9.05 37.96 -25.83
C SER A 390 7.69 37.40 -25.47
N PHE A 391 7.69 36.32 -24.69
CA PHE A 391 6.50 35.66 -24.20
C PHE A 391 6.53 35.61 -22.68
N ARG A 392 5.35 35.65 -22.06
CA ARG A 392 5.18 35.46 -20.63
C ARG A 392 4.02 34.53 -20.38
N LEU A 393 4.27 33.44 -19.66
CA LEU A 393 3.22 32.55 -19.18
C LEU A 393 2.73 33.03 -17.83
N LYS A 394 1.44 32.81 -17.52
CA LYS A 394 0.86 33.07 -16.21
C LYS A 394 0.17 31.82 -15.66
N THR A 395 0.50 31.45 -14.44
CA THR A 395 -0.13 30.31 -13.76
C THR A 395 -1.43 30.69 -13.07
N LYS A 396 -2.20 29.69 -12.64
CA LYS A 396 -3.42 29.85 -11.84
C LYS A 396 -3.19 30.65 -10.55
N SER A 397 -2.04 30.48 -9.89
CA SER A 397 -1.64 31.22 -8.69
C SER A 397 -1.15 32.65 -9.00
N GLY A 398 -0.99 32.98 -10.28
CA GLY A 398 -0.55 34.29 -10.75
C GLY A 398 0.96 34.42 -10.93
N LYS A 399 1.75 33.35 -10.75
CA LYS A 399 3.19 33.36 -11.06
C LYS A 399 3.41 33.53 -12.56
N THR A 400 4.49 34.21 -12.92
CA THR A 400 4.83 34.47 -14.31
C THR A 400 6.20 33.93 -14.71
N TYR A 401 6.30 33.44 -15.95
CA TYR A 401 7.54 32.90 -16.51
C TYR A 401 7.82 33.59 -17.86
N GLU A 402 8.93 34.29 -17.96
CA GLU A 402 9.31 35.04 -19.17
C GLU A 402 10.25 34.25 -20.08
N TYR A 403 10.02 34.38 -21.38
CA TYR A 403 10.70 33.66 -22.45
C TYR A 403 11.12 34.63 -23.54
N THR A 404 12.35 34.48 -24.01
CA THR A 404 12.94 35.36 -25.01
C THR A 404 13.56 34.55 -26.14
N CYS A 405 13.52 35.09 -27.35
CA CYS A 405 14.30 34.59 -28.48
C CYS A 405 15.41 35.60 -28.77
N THR A 406 16.61 35.13 -29.06
CA THR A 406 17.75 36.00 -29.43
C THR A 406 17.71 36.43 -30.90
N SER A 407 16.79 35.89 -31.69
CA SER A 407 16.69 36.14 -33.12
C SER A 407 15.41 36.93 -33.44
N PRO A 408 15.48 37.92 -34.34
CA PRO A 408 14.31 38.64 -34.79
C PRO A 408 13.40 37.74 -35.64
N ILE A 409 12.11 38.06 -35.67
CA ILE A 409 11.11 37.30 -36.44
C ILE A 409 11.17 37.70 -37.91
N THR A 410 11.81 36.88 -38.74
CA THR A 410 12.05 37.15 -40.17
C THR A 410 11.17 36.34 -41.11
N ASP A 411 10.72 35.17 -40.69
CA ASP A 411 10.11 34.15 -41.53
C ASP A 411 8.75 33.74 -40.97
N TYR A 412 7.76 33.65 -41.87
CA TYR A 412 6.44 33.11 -41.54
C TYR A 412 6.44 31.59 -41.69
N ASP A 413 5.55 30.93 -40.95
CA ASP A 413 5.41 29.47 -40.91
C ASP A 413 6.67 28.72 -40.42
N PHE A 414 7.66 29.46 -39.91
CA PHE A 414 8.83 28.92 -39.24
C PHE A 414 8.59 28.80 -37.73
N LYS A 415 9.07 27.70 -37.13
CA LYS A 415 8.97 27.42 -35.69
C LYS A 415 10.11 28.10 -34.94
N TYR A 416 9.80 29.13 -34.17
CA TYR A 416 10.76 29.82 -33.32
C TYR A 416 10.80 29.23 -31.92
N THR A 417 12.00 29.04 -31.40
CA THR A 417 12.22 28.59 -30.01
C THR A 417 12.49 29.78 -29.11
N PHE A 418 11.67 29.94 -28.06
CA PHE A 418 11.86 30.93 -27.01
C PHE A 418 12.30 30.22 -25.74
N LEU A 419 13.45 30.58 -25.23
CA LEU A 419 14.01 29.96 -24.04
C LEU A 419 13.59 30.74 -22.80
N LYS A 420 13.33 30.01 -21.71
CA LYS A 420 13.12 30.60 -20.40
C LYS A 420 14.39 31.37 -19.99
N GLY A 421 14.23 32.59 -19.47
CA GLY A 421 15.36 33.37 -18.98
C GLY A 421 16.14 32.65 -17.86
N LYS A 422 17.45 32.87 -17.77
CA LYS A 422 18.32 32.17 -16.80
C LYS A 422 17.93 32.44 -15.34
N ASP A 423 17.40 33.63 -15.05
CA ASP A 423 16.99 34.05 -13.71
C ASP A 423 15.50 33.77 -13.42
N VAL A 424 14.78 33.13 -14.36
CA VAL A 424 13.37 32.81 -14.20
C VAL A 424 13.23 31.49 -13.43
N ALA A 425 12.32 31.45 -12.45
CA ALA A 425 12.09 30.28 -11.63
C ALA A 425 11.75 29.00 -12.46
N THR A 426 12.25 27.86 -12.00
CA THR A 426 11.98 26.52 -12.56
C THR A 426 11.11 25.67 -11.62
N ASP A 427 10.43 26.34 -10.69
CA ASP A 427 9.66 25.76 -9.60
C ASP A 427 8.30 25.15 -10.01
N ASN A 428 7.90 25.34 -11.27
CA ASN A 428 6.66 24.82 -11.81
C ASN A 428 6.92 24.00 -13.09
N PRO A 429 6.71 22.68 -13.06
CA PRO A 429 6.91 21.82 -14.22
C PRO A 429 5.98 22.09 -15.39
N ASN A 430 4.84 22.75 -15.16
CA ASN A 430 3.95 23.16 -16.26
C ASN A 430 4.56 24.28 -17.12
N ALA A 431 5.52 25.04 -16.60
CA ALA A 431 6.25 26.06 -17.34
C ALA A 431 7.46 25.43 -18.04
N ASN A 432 7.25 24.91 -19.26
CA ASN A 432 8.25 24.22 -20.08
C ASN A 432 9.57 25.03 -20.19
N PHE A 433 10.71 24.36 -20.40
CA PHE A 433 12.01 25.03 -20.55
C PHE A 433 12.05 25.93 -21.80
N ALA A 434 11.24 25.63 -22.82
CA ALA A 434 11.09 26.41 -24.03
C ALA A 434 9.62 26.53 -24.49
N LEU A 435 9.34 27.60 -25.23
CA LEU A 435 8.12 27.74 -26.04
C LEU A 435 8.47 27.60 -27.51
N TYR A 436 7.60 26.95 -28.27
CA TYR A 436 7.72 26.81 -29.71
C TYR A 436 6.58 27.58 -30.38
N ILE A 437 6.91 28.70 -31.01
CA ILE A 437 5.92 29.61 -31.57
C ILE A 437 6.11 29.69 -33.08
N THR A 438 5.04 29.41 -33.82
CA THR A 438 4.99 29.61 -35.27
C THR A 438 4.23 30.90 -35.56
N PHE A 439 4.85 31.82 -36.29
CA PHE A 439 4.19 33.06 -36.70
C PHE A 439 3.56 32.92 -38.07
N GLN A 440 2.30 33.35 -38.19
CA GLN A 440 1.58 33.42 -39.45
C GLN A 440 1.28 34.86 -39.82
N LYS A 441 1.24 35.15 -41.12
CA LYS A 441 0.88 36.47 -41.60
C LYS A 441 -0.62 36.74 -41.40
N GLU A 442 -0.94 37.90 -40.84
CA GLU A 442 -2.32 38.37 -40.69
C GLU A 442 -3.02 38.42 -42.08
N GLY A 443 -4.15 37.74 -42.22
CA GLY A 443 -4.88 37.59 -43.49
C GLY A 443 -4.58 36.32 -44.30
N SER A 444 -3.71 35.41 -43.83
CA SER A 444 -3.60 34.07 -44.42
C SER A 444 -4.80 33.18 -44.04
N THR A 445 -5.36 32.48 -45.02
CA THR A 445 -6.37 31.44 -44.81
C THR A 445 -5.71 30.20 -44.21
N GLU A 446 -6.37 29.58 -43.24
CA GLU A 446 -5.89 28.37 -42.55
C GLU A 446 -5.49 27.27 -43.54
N SER A 447 -4.19 26.92 -43.59
CA SER A 447 -3.82 25.53 -43.79
C SER A 447 -4.23 24.78 -42.52
N LYS A 448 -4.95 23.67 -42.69
CA LYS A 448 -5.42 22.82 -41.57
C LYS A 448 -4.29 22.61 -40.56
N PRO A 449 -4.57 22.60 -39.25
CA PRO A 449 -3.59 22.10 -38.30
C PRO A 449 -3.31 20.65 -38.67
N ASP A 450 -2.10 20.34 -39.13
CA ASP A 450 -1.59 19.02 -38.89
C ASP A 450 -1.44 18.93 -37.37
N VAL A 451 -2.43 18.29 -36.75
CA VAL A 451 -2.15 17.60 -35.50
C VAL A 451 -1.20 16.47 -35.90
N GLU A 452 0.10 16.78 -35.93
CA GLU A 452 1.10 15.73 -35.79
C GLU A 452 0.69 14.93 -34.57
N LYS A 453 0.27 13.68 -34.81
CA LYS A 453 0.29 12.67 -33.77
C LYS A 453 1.71 12.64 -33.20
N PRO A 454 1.88 12.26 -31.92
CA PRO A 454 3.20 12.00 -31.40
C PRO A 454 3.76 10.77 -32.12
N ASP A 455 4.37 10.97 -33.27
CA ASP A 455 5.34 10.03 -33.80
C ASP A 455 6.67 10.40 -33.15
N ASP A 456 7.32 9.36 -32.63
CA ASP A 456 8.68 9.36 -32.10
C ASP A 456 9.64 10.08 -33.07
N GLU A 457 9.83 11.39 -32.91
CA GLU A 457 11.09 12.00 -33.30
C GLU A 457 12.08 11.77 -32.17
N GLY A 458 12.65 10.56 -32.21
CA GLY A 458 13.98 10.31 -31.72
C GLY A 458 14.90 11.42 -32.25
N GLY A 459 15.49 12.15 -31.31
CA GLY A 459 16.49 13.16 -31.62
C GLY A 459 17.63 12.54 -32.41
N GLU A 460 18.07 13.28 -33.43
CA GLU A 460 19.29 12.99 -34.17
C GLU A 460 20.47 12.79 -33.21
N GLY A 461 21.05 11.59 -33.31
CA GLY A 461 22.45 11.23 -33.11
C GLY A 461 23.28 12.05 -32.13
N SER A 462 23.34 11.58 -30.88
CA SER A 462 24.64 11.49 -30.22
C SER A 462 25.19 10.09 -30.49
N ASP A 463 26.29 10.00 -31.23
CA ASP A 463 27.06 8.78 -31.42
C ASP A 463 27.50 8.20 -30.06
N TYR A 464 26.72 7.25 -29.56
CA TYR A 464 27.21 6.26 -28.63
C TYR A 464 27.15 4.92 -29.36
N GLU A 465 28.32 4.39 -29.73
CA GLU A 465 28.43 3.03 -30.24
C GLU A 465 27.92 2.05 -29.19
N ILE A 466 26.88 1.29 -29.55
CA ILE A 466 26.45 0.11 -28.81
C ILE A 466 27.59 -0.92 -28.89
N PRO A 467 28.06 -1.47 -27.76
CA PRO A 467 29.10 -2.50 -27.77
C PRO A 467 28.70 -3.66 -28.70
N LYS A 468 29.64 -4.16 -29.50
CA LYS A 468 29.42 -5.23 -30.52
C LYS A 468 28.98 -6.58 -29.93
N ASP A 469 28.87 -6.65 -28.62
CA ASP A 469 28.58 -7.79 -27.77
C ASP A 469 27.25 -7.62 -26.99
N ALA A 470 26.47 -6.57 -27.29
CA ALA A 470 25.10 -6.44 -26.78
C ALA A 470 24.15 -7.43 -27.50
N VAL A 471 23.54 -8.33 -26.72
CA VAL A 471 22.52 -9.29 -27.20
C VAL A 471 21.13 -8.78 -26.84
N GLU A 472 20.22 -8.79 -27.81
CA GLU A 472 18.81 -8.47 -27.63
C GLU A 472 18.14 -9.59 -26.82
N VAL A 473 17.62 -9.27 -25.63
CA VAL A 473 16.98 -10.25 -24.73
C VAL A 473 15.52 -10.48 -25.13
N GLY A 474 15.23 -11.70 -25.57
CA GLY A 474 13.89 -12.15 -25.88
C GLY A 474 13.17 -12.67 -24.63
N ALA A 475 11.85 -12.85 -24.70
CA ALA A 475 11.02 -13.34 -23.58
C ALA A 475 11.45 -14.71 -23.01
N SER A 476 12.36 -15.43 -23.67
CA SER A 476 13.01 -16.67 -23.19
C SER A 476 14.21 -16.43 -22.26
N ASP A 477 14.70 -15.19 -22.12
CA ASP A 477 15.83 -14.83 -21.26
C ASP A 477 15.40 -14.35 -19.86
N ILE A 478 14.09 -14.34 -19.57
CA ILE A 478 13.54 -14.14 -18.22
C ILE A 478 13.77 -15.42 -17.41
N ASN A 479 15.02 -15.63 -16.99
CA ASN A 479 15.39 -16.67 -16.07
C ASN A 479 14.95 -16.25 -14.66
N ALA A 480 13.84 -16.82 -14.18
CA ALA A 480 13.27 -16.63 -12.85
C ALA A 480 14.13 -17.28 -11.74
N ASN A 481 15.44 -17.02 -11.73
CA ASN A 481 16.34 -17.36 -10.63
C ASN A 481 16.69 -16.07 -9.87
N LEU A 482 15.79 -15.66 -8.99
CA LEU A 482 16.07 -14.62 -8.00
C LEU A 482 17.13 -15.14 -7.01
N ALA A 483 18.24 -14.43 -6.91
CA ALA A 483 19.26 -14.65 -5.90
C ALA A 483 18.68 -14.52 -4.49
N ALA A 484 19.22 -15.30 -3.55
CA ALA A 484 18.67 -15.62 -2.23
C ALA A 484 18.54 -14.46 -1.21
N SER A 485 18.55 -13.19 -1.63
CA SER A 485 18.72 -12.02 -0.76
C SER A 485 17.60 -10.96 -0.85
N TYR A 486 16.52 -11.19 -1.58
CA TYR A 486 15.52 -10.15 -1.85
C TYR A 486 14.13 -10.47 -1.26
N ILE A 487 13.60 -9.54 -0.46
CA ILE A 487 12.17 -9.35 -0.22
C ILE A 487 11.84 -7.93 -0.70
N ASN A 488 10.84 -7.78 -1.58
CA ASN A 488 10.37 -6.50 -2.14
C ASN A 488 11.44 -5.64 -2.85
N TYR A 489 12.38 -6.24 -3.59
CA TYR A 489 13.37 -5.52 -4.42
C TYR A 489 14.23 -4.48 -3.67
N LYS A 490 14.46 -4.63 -2.36
CA LYS A 490 15.38 -3.76 -1.60
C LYS A 490 16.64 -4.50 -1.18
N GLU A 491 17.79 -3.87 -1.46
CA GLU A 491 19.09 -4.24 -0.90
C GLU A 491 19.21 -3.65 0.52
N ILE A 492 19.43 -4.48 1.52
CA ILE A 492 19.57 -4.03 2.92
C ILE A 492 21.06 -3.77 3.17
N SER A 493 21.42 -2.51 3.40
CA SER A 493 22.79 -2.18 3.84
C SER A 493 23.05 -2.74 5.25
N PRO A 494 24.23 -3.34 5.53
CA PRO A 494 24.54 -3.87 6.85
C PRO A 494 24.55 -2.76 7.91
N ILE A 495 23.82 -2.96 9.01
CA ILE A 495 23.95 -2.13 10.21
C ILE A 495 25.19 -2.63 10.97
N THR A 496 26.26 -1.83 10.97
CA THR A 496 27.43 -2.06 11.82
C THR A 496 27.06 -1.74 13.27
N ILE A 497 26.97 -2.77 14.12
CA ILE A 497 26.98 -2.58 15.58
C ILE A 497 28.45 -2.65 16.00
N ASN A 498 29.00 -1.50 16.41
CA ASN A 498 30.31 -1.48 17.07
C ASN A 498 30.18 -2.15 18.44
N ALA A 499 31.15 -3.02 18.74
CA ALA A 499 31.22 -3.89 19.91
C ALA A 499 31.21 -3.15 21.25
#